data_AF-B8QA48-F1
#
_entry.id   AF-B8QA48-F1
#
_cell.length_a   1.000
_cell.length_b   1.000
_cell.length_c   1.000
_cell.angle_alpha   90.00
_cell.angle_beta   90.00
_cell.angle_gamma   90.00
#
_symmetry.space_group_name_H-M   'P 1'
#
loop_
_entity.id
_entity.type
_entity.pdbx_description
1 polymer ?
#
loop_
_entity_poly.entity_id
_entity_poly.type
_entity_poly.pdbx_seq_one_letter_code
_entity_poly.pdbx_strand_id
1 'polypeptide(L)'
;GDGTTTATVLAQAIYREGVKLVTAGHNPMDLKRGIDIAVEKVVGKLQEMSKEVKSSEEIAQVGTISANNDTEIGSLISEAMAKVGNNGVITIEESKTAETTLDVVEGMQFDRGYLSPYFVTNPEKMETNFDSPMILITDKKISNMKELVPVLEKVVQA
;
A
#
# COMPACT_ATOMS: atom_id res chain seq x y z
N GLY A 1 -3.45 2.91 0.25
CA GLY A 1 -3.41 3.90 -0.84
C GLY A 1 -4.82 4.36 -1.13
N ASP A 2 -5.32 5.29 -0.32
CA ASP A 2 -6.67 5.87 -0.44
C ASP A 2 -6.61 7.18 -1.26
N GLY A 3 -7.77 7.71 -1.67
CA GLY A 3 -7.89 9.02 -2.32
C GLY A 3 -7.93 9.00 -3.84
N THR A 4 -8.02 7.84 -4.49
CA THR A 4 -8.08 7.71 -5.96
C THR A 4 -9.27 8.45 -6.57
N THR A 5 -10.44 8.36 -5.95
CA THR A 5 -11.64 9.08 -6.38
C THR A 5 -11.46 10.59 -6.25
N THR A 6 -10.96 11.07 -5.11
CA THR A 6 -10.68 12.49 -4.87
C THR A 6 -9.67 13.04 -5.88
N ALA A 7 -8.58 12.30 -6.12
CA ALA A 7 -7.57 12.66 -7.10
C ALA A 7 -8.17 12.77 -8.51
N THR A 8 -9.06 11.84 -8.89
CA THR A 8 -9.70 11.84 -10.20
C THR A 8 -10.62 13.05 -10.41
N VAL A 9 -11.43 13.38 -9.41
CA VAL A 9 -12.34 14.54 -9.47
C VAL A 9 -11.55 15.86 -9.54
N LEU A 10 -10.48 16.00 -8.76
CA LEU A 10 -9.61 17.17 -8.80
C LEU A 10 -8.90 17.31 -10.15
N ALA A 11 -8.34 16.21 -10.68
CA ALA A 11 -7.70 16.20 -11.99
C ALA A 11 -8.68 16.60 -13.09
N GLN A 12 -9.91 16.06 -13.07
CA GLN A 12 -10.96 16.43 -14.01
C GLN A 12 -11.30 17.92 -13.95
N ALA A 13 -11.47 18.48 -12.74
CA ALA A 13 -11.82 19.89 -12.55
C ALA A 13 -10.71 20.82 -13.05
N ILE A 14 -9.45 20.56 -12.67
CA ILE A 14 -8.29 21.34 -13.10
C ILE A 14 -8.15 21.27 -14.63
N TYR A 15 -8.27 20.08 -15.20
CA TYR A 15 -8.17 19.89 -16.65
C TYR A 15 -9.27 20.65 -17.39
N ARG A 16 -10.53 20.52 -16.96
CA ARG A 16 -11.68 21.17 -17.61
C ARG A 16 -11.54 22.69 -17.65
N GLU A 17 -11.14 23.31 -16.54
CA GLU A 17 -10.95 24.77 -16.49
C GLU A 17 -9.68 25.20 -17.23
N GLY A 18 -8.60 24.41 -17.14
CA GLY A 18 -7.37 24.66 -17.88
C GLY A 18 -7.59 24.70 -19.39
N VAL A 19 -8.34 23.74 -19.95
CA VAL A 19 -8.63 23.68 -21.40
C VAL A 19 -9.41 24.91 -21.88
N LYS A 20 -10.36 25.43 -21.09
CA LYS A 20 -11.10 26.65 -21.45
C LYS A 20 -10.17 27.85 -21.56
N LEU A 21 -9.24 28.01 -20.61
CA LEU A 21 -8.29 29.12 -20.59
C LEU A 21 -7.29 29.02 -21.75
N VAL A 22 -6.81 27.80 -22.06
CA VAL A 22 -5.96 27.58 -23.24
C VAL A 22 -6.70 27.91 -24.54
N THR A 23 -7.97 27.51 -24.64
CA THR A 23 -8.81 27.82 -25.83
C THR A 23 -9.07 29.32 -25.97
N ALA A 24 -9.10 30.06 -24.86
CA ALA A 24 -9.20 31.52 -24.84
C ALA A 24 -7.88 32.24 -25.20
N GLY A 25 -6.81 31.50 -25.52
CA GLY A 25 -5.52 32.05 -25.98
C GLY A 25 -4.49 32.27 -24.87
N HIS A 26 -4.75 31.82 -23.64
CA HIS A 26 -3.75 31.88 -22.57
C HIS A 26 -2.62 30.86 -22.79
N ASN A 27 -1.40 31.22 -22.39
CA ASN A 27 -0.24 30.35 -22.49
C ASN A 27 -0.36 29.14 -21.54
N PRO A 28 -0.39 27.90 -22.05
CA PRO A 28 -0.49 26.69 -21.23
C PRO A 28 0.63 26.54 -20.19
N MET A 29 1.84 27.01 -20.52
CA MET A 29 2.99 26.89 -19.62
C MET A 29 2.87 27.82 -18.41
N ASP A 30 2.30 29.00 -18.60
CA ASP A 30 2.09 29.95 -17.50
C ASP A 30 0.93 29.50 -16.60
N LEU A 31 -0.12 28.91 -17.19
CA LEU A 31 -1.21 28.28 -16.43
C LEU A 31 -0.69 27.13 -15.57
N LYS A 32 0.12 26.23 -16.14
CA LYS A 32 0.76 25.15 -15.37
C LYS A 32 1.59 25.71 -14.22
N ARG A 33 2.45 26.69 -14.48
CA ARG A 33 3.30 27.29 -13.44
C ARG A 33 2.47 27.92 -12.31
N GLY A 34 1.36 28.58 -12.64
CA GLY A 34 0.44 29.14 -11.65
C GLY A 34 -0.24 28.06 -10.80
N ILE A 35 -0.67 26.95 -11.42
CA ILE A 35 -1.24 25.80 -10.73
C ILE A 35 -0.21 25.16 -9.80
N ASP A 36 1.02 24.94 -10.26
CA ASP A 36 2.09 24.34 -9.46
C ASP A 36 2.38 25.19 -8.20
N ILE A 37 2.49 26.52 -8.33
CA ILE A 37 2.69 27.43 -7.19
C ILE A 37 1.51 27.38 -6.22
N ALA A 38 0.28 27.27 -6.73
CA ALA A 38 -0.91 27.16 -5.88
C ALA A 38 -0.91 25.83 -5.10
N VAL A 39 -0.56 24.73 -5.76
CA VAL A 39 -0.45 23.40 -5.12
C VAL A 39 0.60 23.42 -4.03
N GLU A 40 1.78 24.00 -4.26
CA GLU A 40 2.83 24.12 -3.23
C GLU A 40 2.33 24.85 -1.98
N LYS A 41 1.63 25.99 -2.15
CA LYS A 41 1.05 26.74 -1.03
C LYS A 41 -0.03 25.95 -0.30
N VAL A 42 -0.88 25.24 -1.02
CA VAL A 42 -1.94 24.41 -0.43
C VAL A 42 -1.33 23.25 0.38
N VAL A 43 -0.32 22.57 -0.17
CA VAL A 43 0.38 21.47 0.53
C VAL A 43 1.06 21.99 1.79
N GLY A 44 1.75 23.13 1.71
CA GLY A 44 2.34 23.76 2.90
C GLY A 44 1.29 24.08 3.97
N LYS A 45 0.13 24.59 3.56
CA LYS A 45 -0.95 24.89 4.51
C LYS A 45 -1.57 23.63 5.12
N LEU A 46 -1.72 22.56 4.34
CA LEU A 46 -2.20 21.27 4.83
C LEU A 46 -1.25 20.67 5.87
N GLN A 47 0.06 20.82 5.68
CA GLN A 47 1.06 20.39 6.68
C GLN A 47 0.93 21.18 7.99
N GLU A 48 0.73 22.51 7.92
CA GLU A 48 0.48 23.33 9.12
C GLU A 48 -0.81 22.96 9.86
N MET A 49 -1.84 22.53 9.12
CA MET A 49 -3.13 22.11 9.69
C MET A 49 -3.12 20.67 10.19
N SER A 50 -2.13 19.88 9.79
CA SER A 50 -2.02 18.48 10.12
C SER A 50 -1.83 18.30 11.63
N LYS A 51 -2.50 17.29 12.19
CA LYS A 51 -2.36 16.90 13.58
C LYS A 51 -1.95 15.44 13.63
N GLU A 52 -0.92 15.15 14.43
CA GLU A 52 -0.52 13.77 14.67
C GLU A 52 -1.64 13.01 15.37
N VAL A 53 -1.95 11.84 14.82
CA VAL A 53 -2.86 10.86 15.43
C VAL A 53 -2.12 10.16 16.55
N LYS A 54 -2.67 10.20 17.76
CA LYS A 54 -2.02 9.65 18.97
C LYS A 54 -2.86 8.61 19.70
N SER A 55 -4.17 8.64 19.51
CA SER A 55 -5.09 7.77 20.24
C SER A 55 -5.58 6.61 19.39
N SER A 56 -5.83 5.47 20.02
CA SER A 56 -6.44 4.31 19.37
C SER A 56 -7.83 4.64 18.82
N GLU A 57 -8.57 5.53 19.48
CA GLU A 57 -9.87 6.01 19.00
C GLU A 57 -9.75 6.80 17.69
N GLU A 58 -8.73 7.65 17.56
CA GLU A 58 -8.46 8.39 16.32
C GLU A 58 -8.06 7.43 15.18
N ILE A 59 -7.28 6.38 15.48
CA ILE A 59 -6.95 5.32 14.52
C ILE A 59 -8.21 4.58 14.07
N ALA A 60 -9.07 4.20 15.01
CA ALA A 60 -10.34 3.54 14.71
C ALA A 60 -11.23 4.43 13.83
N GLN A 61 -11.32 5.73 14.14
CA GLN A 61 -12.09 6.69 13.33
C GLN A 61 -11.58 6.77 11.89
N VAL A 62 -10.27 6.86 11.68
CA VAL A 62 -9.67 6.88 10.33
C VAL A 62 -9.98 5.57 9.61
N GLY A 63 -9.78 4.42 10.28
CA GLY A 63 -10.10 3.10 9.73
C GLY A 63 -11.57 2.97 9.31
N THR A 64 -12.50 3.41 10.17
CA THR A 64 -13.93 3.40 9.89
C THR A 64 -14.31 4.26 8.70
N ILE A 65 -13.78 5.49 8.61
CA ILE A 65 -14.10 6.39 7.49
C ILE A 65 -13.58 5.80 6.18
N SER A 66 -12.34 5.29 6.15
CA SER A 66 -11.77 4.66 4.96
C SER A 66 -12.46 3.34 4.59
N ALA A 67 -13.02 2.62 5.57
CA ALA A 67 -13.84 1.43 5.36
C ALA A 67 -15.32 1.74 5.05
N ASN A 68 -15.62 2.92 4.48
CA ASN A 68 -16.98 3.33 4.11
C ASN A 68 -17.97 3.38 5.30
N ASN A 69 -17.52 3.93 6.43
CA ASN A 69 -18.23 4.01 7.71
C ASN A 69 -18.52 2.67 8.39
N ASP A 70 -17.67 1.66 8.15
CA ASP A 70 -17.72 0.40 8.87
C ASP A 70 -16.98 0.50 10.22
N THR A 71 -17.75 0.51 11.31
CA THR A 71 -17.22 0.57 12.67
C THR A 71 -16.53 -0.71 13.11
N GLU A 72 -16.95 -1.85 12.58
CA GLU A 72 -16.38 -3.16 12.92
C GLU A 72 -14.95 -3.26 12.39
N ILE A 73 -14.75 -2.90 11.12
CA ILE A 73 -13.43 -2.86 10.47
C ILE A 73 -12.50 -1.84 11.16
N GLY A 74 -13.01 -0.65 11.49
CA GLY A 74 -12.21 0.36 12.20
C GLY A 74 -11.75 -0.11 13.59
N SER A 75 -12.61 -0.80 14.33
CA SER A 75 -12.27 -1.39 15.63
C SER A 75 -11.19 -2.47 15.48
N LEU A 76 -11.36 -3.38 14.51
CA LEU A 76 -10.39 -4.44 14.23
C LEU A 76 -9.01 -3.89 13.85
N ILE A 77 -8.94 -2.84 13.04
CA ILE A 77 -7.68 -2.18 12.67
C ILE A 77 -7.00 -1.56 13.90
N SER A 78 -7.78 -0.88 14.75
CA SER A 78 -7.26 -0.30 15.99
C SER A 78 -6.73 -1.37 16.95
N GLU A 79 -7.45 -2.48 17.11
CA GLU A 79 -7.01 -3.63 17.91
C GLU A 79 -5.75 -4.28 17.33
N ALA A 80 -5.66 -4.43 16.00
CA ALA A 80 -4.47 -4.92 15.32
C ALA A 80 -3.26 -4.04 15.65
N MET A 81 -3.38 -2.73 15.40
CA MET A 81 -2.32 -1.76 15.64
C MET A 81 -1.89 -1.71 17.11
N ALA A 82 -2.82 -1.87 18.05
CA ALA A 82 -2.49 -1.95 19.47
C ALA A 82 -1.66 -3.20 19.82
N LYS A 83 -1.91 -4.34 19.16
CA LYS A 83 -1.15 -5.59 19.39
C LYS A 83 0.21 -5.61 18.70
N VAL A 84 0.31 -5.11 17.45
CA VAL A 84 1.57 -5.14 16.67
C VAL A 84 2.44 -3.88 16.85
N GLY A 85 1.88 -2.82 17.43
CA GLY A 85 2.49 -1.50 17.55
C GLY A 85 2.38 -0.67 16.25
N ASN A 86 2.64 0.63 16.34
CA ASN A 86 2.43 1.58 15.21
C ASN A 86 3.23 1.25 13.94
N ASN A 87 4.33 0.50 14.06
CA ASN A 87 5.18 0.10 12.94
C ASN A 87 5.09 -1.42 12.66
N GLY A 88 4.11 -2.10 13.24
CA GLY A 88 3.88 -3.51 13.01
C GLY A 88 3.31 -3.80 11.63
N VAL A 89 3.53 -5.01 11.14
CA VAL A 89 3.02 -5.47 9.85
C VAL A 89 1.63 -6.05 10.06
N ILE A 90 0.67 -5.60 9.26
CA ILE A 90 -0.69 -6.13 9.23
C ILE A 90 -0.91 -6.75 7.85
N THR A 91 -1.18 -8.06 7.82
CA THR A 91 -1.55 -8.81 6.61
C THR A 91 -3.03 -9.15 6.65
N ILE A 92 -3.67 -9.21 5.48
CA ILE A 92 -5.08 -9.57 5.34
C ILE A 92 -5.15 -10.87 4.54
N GLU A 93 -5.74 -11.89 5.15
CA GLU A 93 -5.98 -13.19 4.53
C GLU A 93 -7.49 -13.40 4.30
N GLU A 94 -7.83 -14.12 3.24
CA GLU A 94 -9.23 -14.43 2.93
C GLU A 94 -9.67 -15.61 3.81
N SER A 95 -10.63 -15.36 4.69
CA SER A 95 -11.22 -16.41 5.52
C SER A 95 -12.25 -17.22 4.72
N LYS A 96 -12.33 -18.53 4.99
CA LYS A 96 -13.39 -19.41 4.50
C LYS A 96 -14.66 -19.33 5.34
N THR A 97 -14.63 -18.62 6.48
CA THR A 97 -15.75 -18.41 7.38
C THR A 97 -16.34 -17.01 7.21
N ALA A 98 -17.56 -16.79 7.70
CA ALA A 98 -18.22 -15.48 7.65
C ALA A 98 -17.72 -14.49 8.71
N GLU A 99 -16.88 -14.95 9.65
CA GLU A 99 -16.38 -14.14 10.76
C GLU A 99 -14.98 -13.61 10.45
N THR A 100 -14.74 -12.34 10.78
CA THR A 100 -13.41 -11.73 10.68
C THR A 100 -12.63 -12.00 11.96
N THR A 101 -11.53 -12.74 11.87
CA THR A 101 -10.66 -13.05 13.01
C THR A 101 -9.40 -12.20 12.97
N LEU A 102 -8.82 -11.98 14.15
CA LEU A 102 -7.56 -11.25 14.30
C LEU A 102 -6.56 -12.13 15.03
N ASP A 103 -5.57 -12.60 14.28
CA ASP A 103 -4.51 -13.47 14.78
C ASP A 103 -3.16 -12.74 14.71
N VAL A 104 -2.42 -12.78 15.81
CA VAL A 104 -1.06 -12.24 15.86
C VAL A 104 -0.10 -13.40 15.67
N VAL A 105 0.56 -13.41 14.52
CA VAL A 105 1.60 -14.40 14.20
C VAL A 105 2.97 -13.76 14.31
N GLU A 106 3.92 -14.50 14.89
CA GLU A 106 5.32 -14.12 14.85
C GLU A 106 5.84 -14.29 13.43
N GLY A 107 6.27 -13.19 12.82
CA GLY A 107 6.75 -13.16 11.43
C GLY A 107 7.79 -12.07 11.22
N MET A 108 8.31 -12.00 10.01
CA MET A 108 9.31 -11.01 9.61
C MET A 108 9.02 -10.50 8.20
N GLN A 109 9.05 -9.18 8.04
CA GLN A 109 9.00 -8.52 6.73
C GLN A 109 10.31 -7.76 6.50
N PHE A 110 10.78 -7.76 5.26
CA PHE A 110 11.94 -7.00 4.81
C PHE A 110 11.64 -6.30 3.48
N ASP A 111 12.31 -5.17 3.23
CA ASP A 111 12.11 -4.36 2.02
C ASP A 111 12.83 -4.96 0.79
N ARG A 112 12.48 -6.19 0.40
CA ARG A 112 12.91 -6.84 -0.84
C ARG A 112 11.74 -7.59 -1.48
N GLY A 113 11.48 -7.28 -2.75
CA GLY A 113 10.53 -8.02 -3.57
C GLY A 113 11.16 -9.16 -4.37
N TYR A 114 10.34 -9.81 -5.20
CA TYR A 114 10.80 -10.82 -6.16
C TYR A 114 11.74 -10.22 -7.23
N LEU A 115 12.69 -11.02 -7.71
CA LEU A 115 13.65 -10.58 -8.74
C LEU A 115 13.04 -10.51 -10.14
N SER A 116 11.96 -11.25 -10.38
CA SER A 116 11.31 -11.39 -11.68
C SER A 116 9.80 -11.43 -11.51
N PRO A 117 9.02 -10.69 -12.33
CA PRO A 117 7.56 -10.74 -12.30
C PRO A 117 6.99 -12.14 -12.59
N TYR A 118 7.77 -13.04 -13.20
CA TYR A 118 7.35 -14.42 -13.46
C TYR A 118 7.17 -15.26 -12.18
N PHE A 119 7.59 -14.75 -11.01
CA PHE A 119 7.33 -15.40 -9.72
C PHE A 119 5.95 -15.06 -9.14
N VAL A 120 5.18 -14.17 -9.75
CA VAL A 120 3.83 -13.81 -9.28
C VAL A 120 2.90 -15.00 -9.41
N THR A 121 2.30 -15.42 -8.30
CA THR A 121 1.30 -16.51 -8.27
C THR A 121 -0.12 -15.97 -8.20
N ASN A 122 -0.31 -14.73 -7.72
CA ASN A 122 -1.58 -14.01 -7.76
C ASN A 122 -1.47 -12.77 -8.68
N PRO A 123 -1.91 -12.85 -9.95
CA PRO A 123 -1.82 -11.75 -10.91
C PRO A 123 -2.70 -10.54 -10.56
N GLU A 124 -3.78 -10.72 -9.80
CA GLU A 124 -4.69 -9.61 -9.45
C GLU A 124 -4.05 -8.69 -8.41
N LYS A 125 -3.41 -9.28 -7.40
CA LYS A 125 -2.71 -8.53 -6.34
C LYS A 125 -1.23 -8.25 -6.66
N MET A 126 -0.69 -8.86 -7.73
CA MET A 126 0.74 -8.83 -8.08
C MET A 126 1.65 -9.37 -6.96
N GLU A 127 1.20 -10.46 -6.32
CA GLU A 127 1.83 -11.08 -5.14
C GLU A 127 2.35 -12.49 -5.43
N THR A 128 3.35 -12.90 -4.66
CA THR A 128 3.89 -14.28 -4.65
C THR A 128 3.55 -14.92 -3.33
N ASN A 129 2.54 -15.79 -3.34
CA ASN A 129 2.07 -16.52 -2.17
C ASN A 129 2.46 -17.99 -2.28
N PHE A 130 3.08 -18.52 -1.21
CA PHE A 130 3.42 -19.93 -1.06
C PHE A 130 2.89 -20.44 0.28
N ASP A 131 2.37 -21.65 0.30
CA ASP A 131 1.98 -22.34 1.53
C ASP A 131 3.13 -23.23 2.01
N SER A 132 3.50 -23.09 3.28
CA SER A 132 4.57 -23.84 3.95
C SER A 132 5.89 -23.96 3.13
N PRO A 133 6.47 -22.85 2.63
CA PRO A 133 7.65 -22.90 1.77
C PRO A 133 8.93 -23.23 2.54
N MET A 134 9.89 -23.86 1.86
CA MET A 134 11.26 -23.94 2.36
C MET A 134 12.02 -22.64 2.02
N ILE A 135 12.75 -22.10 3.00
CA ILE A 135 13.51 -20.85 2.86
C ILE A 135 15.00 -21.17 2.71
N LEU A 136 15.58 -20.87 1.55
CA LEU A 136 17.02 -20.97 1.31
C LEU A 136 17.71 -19.66 1.71
N ILE A 137 18.59 -19.70 2.71
CA ILE A 137 19.39 -18.56 3.17
C ILE A 137 20.85 -18.79 2.77
N THR A 138 21.44 -17.83 2.04
CA THR A 138 22.84 -17.86 1.62
C THR A 138 23.47 -16.47 1.73
N ASP A 139 24.74 -16.42 2.08
CA ASP A 139 25.56 -15.20 2.12
C ASP A 139 26.25 -14.91 0.78
N LYS A 140 26.13 -15.82 -0.20
CA LYS A 140 26.78 -15.73 -1.51
C LYS A 140 25.79 -15.39 -2.61
N LYS A 141 26.27 -14.64 -3.60
CA LYS A 141 25.52 -14.39 -4.83
C LYS A 141 25.47 -15.67 -5.68
N ILE A 142 24.28 -16.23 -5.84
CA ILE A 142 24.05 -17.38 -6.72
C ILE A 142 24.14 -16.89 -8.17
N SER A 143 25.19 -17.31 -8.88
CA SER A 143 25.40 -16.95 -10.30
C SER A 143 25.32 -18.17 -11.22
N ASN A 144 25.49 -19.38 -10.68
CA ASN A 144 25.50 -20.62 -11.45
C ASN A 144 24.37 -21.56 -11.02
N MET A 145 23.59 -22.03 -11.99
CA MET A 145 22.48 -22.96 -11.76
C MET A 145 22.92 -24.28 -11.12
N LYS A 146 24.14 -24.75 -11.41
CA LYS A 146 24.66 -26.05 -10.90
C LYS A 146 24.69 -26.12 -9.37
N GLU A 147 24.83 -24.99 -8.69
CA GLU A 147 24.85 -24.92 -7.22
C GLU A 147 23.44 -25.08 -6.62
N LEU A 148 22.39 -24.73 -7.36
CA LEU A 148 20.99 -24.85 -6.94
C LEU A 148 20.39 -26.23 -7.18
N VAL A 149 20.83 -26.95 -8.22
CA VAL A 149 20.24 -28.25 -8.62
C VAL A 149 20.12 -29.24 -7.44
N PRO A 150 21.19 -29.50 -6.65
CA PRO A 150 21.10 -30.47 -5.56
C PRO A 150 20.15 -30.05 -4.44
N VAL A 151 19.93 -28.74 -4.25
CA VAL A 151 19.00 -28.20 -3.26
C VAL A 151 17.57 -28.37 -3.76
N LEU A 152 17.32 -28.01 -5.01
CA LEU A 152 15.99 -28.14 -5.63
C LEU A 152 15.53 -29.60 -5.67
N GLU A 153 16.43 -30.55 -5.98
CA GLU A 153 16.11 -31.98 -5.95
C GLU A 153 15.65 -32.44 -4.57
N LYS A 154 16.28 -31.95 -3.49
CA LYS A 154 15.88 -32.27 -2.12
C LYS A 154 14.54 -31.66 -1.75
N VAL A 155 14.24 -30.45 -2.22
CA VAL A 155 12.95 -29.78 -1.96
C VAL A 155 11.80 -30.52 -2.64
N VAL A 156 12.02 -31.08 -3.84
CA VAL A 156 10.99 -31.85 -4.57
C VAL A 156 10.71 -33.22 -3.95
N GLN A 157 11.70 -33.80 -3.25
CA GLN A 157 11.56 -35.12 -2.61
C GLN A 157 10.90 -35.07 -1.22
N ALA A 158 10.80 -33.88 -0.62
CA ALA A 158 10.21 -33.65 0.69
C ALA A 158 8.72 -33.32 0.57
#